data_AF-A0A9E3TYB3-F1
#
_entry.id   AF-A0A9E3TYB3-F1
#
_cell.length_a   1.000
_cell.length_b   1.000
_cell.length_c   1.000
_cell.angle_alpha   90.00
_cell.angle_beta   90.00
_cell.angle_gamma   90.00
#
_symmetry.space_group_name_H-M   'P 1'
#
loop_
_entity.id
_entity.type
_entity.pdbx_description
1 polymer ?
#
loop_
_entity_poly.entity_id
_entity_poly.type
_entity_poly.pdbx_seq_one_letter_code
_entity_poly.pdbx_strand_id
1 'polypeptide(L)'
;AVWDLGDQWFQWAGLPFVFAMWTARPGVDLADAAEALAAARDAGLANIQRIAEDEAAAVGLTPGECLRYFQESLHFTLGPAEREGLALFQRHAVRLGLAPADVHLQFEQSAATRI
;
A
#
# COMPACT_ATOMS: atom_id res chain seq x y z
N ALA A 1 -10.93 -6.70 23.58
CA ALA A 1 -11.36 -6.37 22.21
C ALA A 1 -10.13 -6.24 21.34
N VAL A 2 -10.19 -6.67 20.08
CA VAL A 2 -9.11 -6.49 19.08
C VAL A 2 -9.48 -5.29 18.23
N TRP A 3 -8.52 -4.40 17.97
CA TRP A 3 -8.73 -3.16 17.23
C TRP A 3 -7.97 -3.23 15.90
N ASP A 4 -8.65 -2.90 14.80
CA ASP A 4 -8.02 -2.71 13.50
C ASP A 4 -7.70 -1.22 13.33
N LEU A 5 -6.41 -0.87 13.31
CA LEU A 5 -5.97 0.52 13.22
C LEU A 5 -6.27 1.15 11.85
N GLY A 6 -6.37 0.36 10.79
CA GLY A 6 -6.78 0.83 9.47
C GLY A 6 -8.25 1.23 9.46
N ASP A 7 -9.12 0.39 10.05
CA ASP A 7 -10.54 0.72 10.22
C ASP A 7 -10.75 1.94 11.12
N GLN A 8 -10.05 2.02 12.25
CA GLN A 8 -10.16 3.18 13.15
C GLN A 8 -9.69 4.48 12.48
N TRP A 9 -8.62 4.40 11.68
CA TRP A 9 -8.19 5.52 10.86
C TRP A 9 -9.26 5.90 9.84
N PHE A 10 -9.82 4.94 9.11
CA PHE A 10 -10.84 5.20 8.10
C PHE A 10 -12.10 5.82 8.69
N GLN A 11 -12.57 5.32 9.84
CA GLN A 11 -13.73 5.88 10.55
C GLN A 11 -13.50 7.32 11.02
N TRP A 12 -12.27 7.66 11.40
CA TRP A 12 -11.93 9.00 11.89
C TRP A 12 -11.59 10.00 10.77
N ALA A 13 -10.81 9.58 9.78
CA ALA A 13 -10.29 10.43 8.71
C ALA A 13 -11.10 10.39 7.41
N GLY A 14 -11.88 9.33 7.18
CA GLY A 14 -12.57 9.08 5.90
C GLY A 14 -11.62 8.76 4.74
N LEU A 15 -10.34 8.47 5.03
CA LEU A 15 -9.29 8.24 4.03
C LEU A 15 -8.62 6.88 4.28
N PRO A 16 -8.12 6.20 3.23
CA PRO A 16 -7.31 5.00 3.39
C PRO A 16 -6.00 5.30 4.13
N PHE A 17 -5.42 4.28 4.76
CA PHE A 17 -4.12 4.36 5.41
C PHE A 17 -3.04 3.67 4.57
N VAL A 18 -1.89 4.33 4.38
CA VAL A 18 -0.75 3.76 3.64
C VAL A 18 0.29 3.24 4.63
N PHE A 19 0.36 1.92 4.80
CA PHE A 19 1.34 1.29 5.69
C PHE A 19 2.75 1.23 5.09
N ALA A 20 2.84 0.97 3.78
CA ALA A 20 4.11 0.83 3.08
C ALA A 20 3.96 1.20 1.60
N MET A 21 5.08 1.62 1.01
CA MET A 21 5.21 1.86 -0.43
C MET A 21 6.65 1.58 -0.87
N TRP A 22 6.83 1.24 -2.15
CA TRP A 22 8.15 1.19 -2.75
C TRP A 22 8.72 2.60 -2.88
N THR A 23 9.94 2.82 -2.41
CA THR A 23 10.61 4.13 -2.44
C THR A 23 12.05 3.98 -2.91
N ALA A 24 12.59 5.05 -3.49
CA ALA A 24 14.00 5.14 -3.85
C ALA A 24 14.53 6.53 -3.51
N ARG A 25 15.86 6.68 -3.50
CA ARG A 25 16.50 7.97 -3.29
C ARG A 25 16.33 8.86 -4.53
N PRO A 26 16.31 10.20 -4.37
CA PRO A 26 16.29 11.11 -5.50
C PRO A 26 17.45 10.86 -6.48
N GLY A 27 17.17 10.99 -7.78
CA GLY A 27 18.16 10.83 -8.85
C GLY A 27 18.40 9.39 -9.30
N VAL A 28 17.66 8.41 -8.77
CA VAL A 28 17.64 7.04 -9.29
C VAL A 28 16.62 6.97 -10.42
N ASP A 29 16.99 6.40 -11.57
CA ASP A 29 16.03 6.06 -12.62
C ASP A 29 15.23 4.82 -12.20
N LEU A 30 13.90 4.98 -12.16
CA LEU A 30 12.99 3.96 -11.67
C LEU A 30 12.14 3.35 -12.78
N ALA A 31 12.28 3.75 -14.05
CA ALA A 31 11.35 3.33 -15.11
C ALA A 31 11.19 1.80 -15.17
N ASP A 32 12.31 1.08 -15.34
CA ASP A 32 12.31 -0.38 -15.46
C ASP A 32 11.84 -1.06 -14.16
N ALA A 33 12.27 -0.54 -13.00
CA ALA A 33 11.90 -1.10 -11.70
C ALA A 33 10.42 -0.90 -11.38
N ALA A 34 9.87 0.28 -11.71
CA ALA A 34 8.47 0.61 -11.50
C ALA A 34 7.57 -0.26 -12.39
N GLU A 35 7.94 -0.46 -13.65
CA GLU A 35 7.23 -1.36 -14.56
C GLU A 35 7.28 -2.81 -14.05
N ALA A 36 8.46 -3.30 -13.69
CA ALA A 36 8.63 -4.66 -13.19
C ALA A 36 7.83 -4.92 -11.89
N LEU A 37 7.85 -3.98 -10.94
CA LEU A 37 7.10 -4.09 -9.69
C LEU A 37 5.59 -4.00 -9.91
N ALA A 38 5.13 -3.15 -10.84
CA ALA A 38 3.72 -3.07 -11.21
C ALA A 38 3.24 -4.37 -11.87
N ALA A 39 4.02 -4.91 -12.81
CA ALA A 39 3.72 -6.18 -13.46
C ALA A 39 3.71 -7.34 -12.45
N ALA A 40 4.65 -7.37 -11.50
CA ALA A 40 4.67 -8.37 -10.43
C ALA A 40 3.45 -8.29 -9.52
N ARG A 41 3.03 -7.08 -9.12
CA ARG A 41 1.78 -6.86 -8.37
C ARG A 41 0.58 -7.39 -9.15
N ASP A 42 0.45 -7.00 -10.42
CA ASP A 42 -0.72 -7.36 -11.23
C ASP A 42 -0.80 -8.87 -11.48
N ALA A 43 0.35 -9.51 -11.74
CA ALA A 43 0.44 -10.96 -11.81
C ALA A 43 0.07 -11.63 -10.47
N GLY A 44 0.50 -11.08 -9.34
CA GLY A 44 0.13 -11.54 -8.01
C GLY A 44 -1.39 -11.46 -7.77
N LEU A 45 -2.01 -10.33 -8.10
CA LEU A 45 -3.45 -10.14 -7.98
C LEU A 45 -4.24 -11.10 -8.89
N ALA A 46 -3.77 -11.34 -10.11
CA ALA A 46 -4.39 -12.31 -11.01
C ALA A 46 -4.28 -13.77 -10.50
N ASN A 47 -3.31 -14.07 -9.64
CA ASN A 47 -3.04 -15.39 -9.08
C ASN A 47 -3.30 -15.48 -7.57
N ILE A 48 -4.05 -14.53 -7.01
CA ILE A 48 -4.19 -14.32 -5.56
C ILE A 48 -4.73 -15.54 -4.82
N GLN A 49 -5.62 -16.31 -5.46
CA GLN A 49 -6.16 -17.55 -4.89
C GLN A 49 -5.06 -18.60 -4.69
N ARG A 50 -4.26 -18.86 -5.73
CA ARG A 50 -3.15 -19.82 -5.66
C ARG A 50 -2.13 -19.40 -4.60
N ILE A 51 -1.81 -18.10 -4.54
CA ILE A 51 -0.88 -17.56 -3.53
C ILE A 51 -1.43 -17.80 -2.12
N ALA A 52 -2.72 -17.56 -1.89
CA ALA A 52 -3.33 -17.84 -0.59
C ALA A 52 -3.29 -19.34 -0.23
N GLU A 53 -3.50 -20.23 -1.19
CA GLU A 53 -3.40 -21.68 -0.98
C GLU A 53 -1.97 -22.11 -0.62
N ASP A 54 -0.97 -21.59 -1.34
CA ASP A 54 0.44 -21.92 -1.16
C ASP A 54 1.01 -21.38 0.18
N GLU A 55 0.60 -20.16 0.58
CA GLU A 55 1.23 -19.43 1.70
C GLU A 55 0.49 -19.57 3.04
N ALA A 56 -0.80 -19.93 3.04
CA ALA A 56 -1.63 -19.91 4.25
C ALA A 56 -1.04 -20.76 5.40
N ALA A 57 -0.51 -21.95 5.08
CA ALA A 57 0.06 -22.84 6.08
C ALA A 57 1.30 -22.25 6.75
N ALA A 58 2.13 -21.51 6.01
CA ALA A 58 3.36 -20.90 6.52
C ALA A 58 3.07 -19.81 7.56
N VAL A 59 1.90 -19.17 7.46
CA VAL A 59 1.46 -18.10 8.38
C VAL A 59 0.41 -18.57 9.39
N GLY A 60 0.10 -19.87 9.44
CA GLY A 60 -0.84 -20.45 10.40
C GLY A 60 -2.31 -20.07 10.14
N LEU A 61 -2.67 -19.77 8.90
CA LEU A 61 -4.04 -19.45 8.48
C LEU A 61 -4.62 -20.59 7.62
N THR A 62 -5.93 -20.61 7.48
CA THR A 62 -6.58 -21.37 6.39
C THR A 62 -6.43 -20.64 5.05
N PRO A 63 -6.47 -21.33 3.90
CA PRO A 63 -6.46 -20.67 2.59
C PRO A 63 -7.55 -19.60 2.43
N GLY A 64 -8.74 -19.85 2.98
CA GLY A 64 -9.84 -18.89 2.95
C GLY A 64 -9.58 -17.63 3.78
N GLU A 65 -8.98 -17.77 4.97
CA GLU A 65 -8.59 -16.62 5.79
C GLU A 65 -7.49 -15.79 5.13
N CYS A 66 -6.48 -16.47 4.56
CA CYS A 66 -5.38 -15.82 3.85
C CYS A 66 -5.87 -15.08 2.60
N LEU A 67 -6.74 -15.70 1.81
CA LEU A 67 -7.34 -15.09 0.62
C LEU A 67 -8.16 -13.85 0.99
N ARG A 68 -9.02 -13.96 2.01
CA ARG A 68 -9.81 -12.84 2.50
C ARG A 68 -8.92 -11.68 2.94
N TYR A 69 -7.83 -11.96 3.66
CA TYR A 69 -6.88 -10.92 4.06
C TYR A 69 -6.26 -10.22 2.84
N PHE A 70 -5.80 -10.98 1.83
CA PHE A 70 -5.21 -10.40 0.64
C PHE A 70 -6.20 -9.60 -0.23
N GLN A 71 -7.49 -9.95 -0.25
CA GLN A 71 -8.50 -9.29 -1.09
C GLN A 71 -9.22 -8.14 -0.38
N GLU A 72 -9.52 -8.29 0.91
CA GLU A 72 -10.38 -7.36 1.64
C GLU A 72 -9.59 -6.44 2.58
N SER A 73 -8.43 -6.87 3.07
CA SER A 73 -7.63 -6.10 4.03
C SER A 73 -6.46 -5.37 3.39
N LEU A 74 -6.02 -5.79 2.20
CA LEU A 74 -4.89 -5.18 1.49
C LEU A 74 -5.33 -4.44 0.23
N HIS A 75 -4.73 -3.28 0.02
CA HIS A 75 -4.89 -2.47 -1.18
C HIS A 75 -3.50 -2.11 -1.74
N PHE A 76 -3.22 -2.49 -2.98
CA PHE A 76 -1.85 -2.45 -3.54
C PHE A 76 -1.63 -1.33 -4.56
N THR A 77 -2.56 -0.39 -4.68
CA THR A 77 -2.44 0.79 -5.54
C THR A 77 -2.34 2.05 -4.72
N LEU A 78 -1.49 2.98 -5.16
CA LEU A 78 -1.31 4.28 -4.52
C LEU A 78 -1.99 5.36 -5.37
N GLY A 79 -3.30 5.46 -5.24
CA GLY A 79 -4.13 6.42 -5.97
C GLY A 79 -4.22 7.78 -5.28
N PRO A 80 -5.11 8.68 -5.75
CA PRO A 80 -5.29 9.99 -5.15
C PRO A 80 -5.71 9.95 -3.67
N ALA A 81 -6.63 9.05 -3.30
CA ALA A 81 -7.12 8.94 -1.92
C ALA A 81 -6.04 8.42 -0.97
N GLU A 82 -5.23 7.45 -1.41
CA GLU A 82 -4.11 6.93 -0.63
C GLU A 82 -3.02 7.99 -0.42
N ARG A 83 -2.73 8.79 -1.44
CA ARG A 83 -1.80 9.92 -1.31
C ARG A 83 -2.33 10.99 -0.36
N GLU A 84 -3.63 11.25 -0.37
CA GLU A 84 -4.26 12.18 0.57
C GLU A 84 -4.20 11.67 2.02
N GLY A 85 -4.51 10.39 2.23
CA GLY A 85 -4.38 9.73 3.53
C GLY A 85 -2.95 9.76 4.05
N LEU A 86 -1.97 9.45 3.19
CA LEU A 86 -0.54 9.54 3.51
C LEU A 86 -0.13 10.97 3.89
N ALA A 87 -0.58 11.98 3.14
CA ALA A 87 -0.30 13.38 3.44
C ALA A 87 -0.93 13.82 4.78
N LEU A 88 -2.16 13.37 5.08
CA LEU A 88 -2.80 13.61 6.37
C LEU A 88 -1.97 12.99 7.51
N PHE A 89 -1.58 11.73 7.38
CA PHE A 89 -0.75 11.06 8.37
C PHE A 89 0.58 11.80 8.60
N GLN A 90 1.26 12.20 7.51
CA GLN A 90 2.50 12.98 7.60
C GLN A 90 2.31 14.27 8.41
N ARG A 91 1.23 15.03 8.16
CA ARG A 91 0.94 16.26 8.92
C ARG A 91 0.80 16.00 10.42
N HIS A 92 0.19 14.88 10.81
CA HIS A 92 0.08 14.49 12.21
C HIS A 92 1.41 14.06 12.80
N ALA A 93 2.17 13.22 12.09
CA ALA A 93 3.48 12.77 12.52
C ALA A 93 4.45 13.95 12.73
N VAL A 94 4.47 14.92 11.80
CA VAL A 94 5.27 16.15 11.93
C VAL A 94 4.84 16.99 13.13
N ARG A 95 3.52 17.21 13.31
CA ARG A 95 2.99 17.97 14.46
C ARG A 95 3.39 17.36 15.81
N LEU A 96 3.47 16.02 15.87
CA LEU A 96 3.85 15.26 17.05
C LEU A 96 5.38 15.12 17.21
N GLY A 97 6.19 15.63 16.27
CA GLY A 97 7.64 15.49 16.29
C GLY A 97 8.15 14.08 15.97
N LEU A 98 7.32 13.24 15.33
CA LEU A 98 7.64 11.87 14.93
C LEU A 98 8.22 11.77 13.51
N ALA A 99 8.13 12.84 12.72
CA ALA A 99 8.66 12.89 11.37
C ALA A 99 9.23 14.30 11.06
N PRO A 100 10.25 14.38 10.18
CA PRO A 100 10.77 15.65 9.69
C PRO A 100 9.74 16.42 8.84
N ALA A 101 9.73 17.75 8.98
CA ALA A 101 8.77 18.63 8.29
C ALA A 101 9.15 18.95 6.84
N ASP A 102 10.42 18.75 6.47
CA ASP A 102 11.04 19.14 5.20
C ASP A 102 11.09 18.00 4.16
N VAL A 103 10.45 16.86 4.45
CA VAL A 103 10.37 15.74 3.51
C VAL A 103 9.22 15.95 2.53
N HIS A 104 9.57 16.17 1.28
CA HIS A 104 8.63 16.24 0.16
C HIS A 104 8.72 14.96 -0.67
N LEU A 105 7.64 14.16 -0.63
CA LEU A 105 7.53 12.95 -1.44
C LEU A 105 7.28 13.32 -2.90
N GLN A 106 8.06 12.73 -3.80
CA GLN A 106 7.81 12.77 -5.23
C GLN A 106 7.22 11.42 -5.63
N PHE A 107 6.17 11.47 -6.44
CA PHE A 107 5.52 10.27 -6.95
C PHE A 107 5.79 10.16 -8.44
N GLU A 108 6.25 8.99 -8.87
CA GLU A 108 6.38 8.68 -10.28
C GLU A 108 5.02 8.83 -10.97
N GLN A 109 5.01 9.56 -12.08
CA GLN A 109 3.84 9.61 -12.95
C GLN A 109 3.89 8.38 -13.85
N SER A 110 3.26 7.28 -13.42
CA SER A 110 3.00 6.19 -14.35
C SER A 110 2.12 6.75 -15.47
N ALA A 111 2.63 6.74 -16.70
CA ALA A 111 1.84 7.01 -17.88
C ALA A 111 0.62 6.10 -17.83
N ALA A 112 -0.56 6.68 -17.57
CA ALA A 112 -1.80 5.95 -17.68
C ALA A 112 -1.82 5.30 -19.06
N THR A 113 -1.90 3.96 -19.09
CA THR A 113 -2.17 3.21 -20.32
C THR A 113 -3.37 3.85 -20.97
N ARG A 114 -3.14 4.58 -22.07
CA ARG A 114 -4.22 5.04 -22.96
C ARG A 114 -4.87 3.77 -23.50
N ILE A 115 -6.13 3.57 -23.12
CA ILE A 115 -7.05 2.70 -23.86
C ILE A 115 -7.63 3.53 -24.99
#